data_AF-A0A936DA71-F1
#
_entry.id   AF-A0A936DA71-F1
#
_cell.length_a   1.000
_cell.length_b   1.000
_cell.length_c   1.000
_cell.angle_alpha   90.00
_cell.angle_beta   90.00
_cell.angle_gamma   90.00
#
_symmetry.space_group_name_H-M   'P 1'
#
loop_
_entity.id
_entity.type
_entity.pdbx_description
1 polymer ?
#
loop_
_entity_poly.entity_id
_entity_poly.type
_entity_poly.pdbx_seq_one_letter_code
_entity_poly.pdbx_strand_id
1 'polypeptide(L)'
;MSTASAALVALALLLQAPPPPRIGATGSPESRSGILRDVVRSADGSYVYRNRRAGFTGTIHPDGTVTFKDHVVSSPRVWHPFGIDLSGGTPNVPDPTLPSNTLVRPSDLASLGDDPLVKSGPYGAPPILIGVGGRMAGVSDLAHATRFAGAKQRFLDATAELRGQLARDHRRANERAALASLHGDLQRIWDAAQTPVTLRREQLFQRWDECDEEAVGEQASAEDRARGHAGAIARQRIEAWIREHVPQRGADAFTAAELRDMNQRKRSRARFDPYAAPAATTTTTAPATTTTPPAATMPASPPTD
;
A
#
# COMPACT_ATOMS: atom_id res chain seq x y z
N MET A 1 -16.81 3.65 39.64
CA MET A 1 -17.73 4.03 38.55
C MET A 1 -16.91 4.05 37.26
N SER A 2 -16.57 2.87 36.74
CA SER A 2 -17.16 2.20 35.56
C SER A 2 -16.81 2.89 34.23
N THR A 3 -15.64 2.53 33.68
CA THR A 3 -15.18 2.86 32.32
C THR A 3 -15.01 1.56 31.53
N ALA A 4 -16.12 1.06 30.97
CA ALA A 4 -16.10 -0.02 30.00
C ALA A 4 -17.37 0.06 29.14
N SER A 5 -17.24 0.54 27.90
CA SER A 5 -18.09 0.22 26.74
C SER A 5 -18.11 1.39 25.76
N ALA A 6 -17.31 1.31 24.70
CA ALA A 6 -17.59 1.92 23.40
C ALA A 6 -16.45 1.56 22.41
N ALA A 7 -16.27 0.27 22.11
CA ALA A 7 -15.28 -0.17 21.12
C ALA A 7 -15.75 -1.38 20.28
N LEU A 8 -17.07 -1.55 20.09
CA LEU A 8 -17.59 -2.82 19.55
C LEU A 8 -18.73 -2.72 18.51
N VAL A 9 -18.92 -1.59 17.84
CA VAL A 9 -20.00 -1.47 16.82
C VAL A 9 -19.52 -1.05 15.42
N ALA A 10 -18.27 -0.64 15.24
CA ALA A 10 -17.74 -0.26 13.91
C ALA A 10 -17.13 -1.42 13.09
N LEU A 11 -17.22 -2.68 13.55
CA LEU A 11 -16.48 -3.81 12.97
C LEU A 11 -17.28 -4.68 11.99
N ALA A 12 -18.58 -4.45 11.79
CA ALA A 12 -19.44 -5.40 11.07
C ALA A 12 -19.69 -5.08 9.57
N LEU A 13 -19.27 -3.91 9.06
CA LEU A 13 -19.59 -3.48 7.67
C LEU A 13 -18.40 -3.50 6.69
N LEU A 14 -17.23 -3.98 7.11
CA LEU A 14 -16.02 -4.08 6.27
C LEU A 14 -15.68 -5.50 5.79
N LEU A 15 -16.50 -6.50 6.10
CA LEU A 15 -16.21 -7.92 5.84
C LEU A 15 -16.73 -8.46 4.50
N GLN A 16 -17.26 -7.61 3.61
CA GLN A 16 -17.59 -8.07 2.27
C GLN A 16 -16.30 -8.18 1.46
N ALA A 17 -15.67 -9.36 1.53
CA ALA A 17 -14.46 -9.68 0.79
C ALA A 17 -14.68 -9.36 -0.70
N PRO A 18 -13.79 -8.57 -1.33
CA PRO A 18 -13.95 -8.22 -2.74
C PRO A 18 -14.02 -9.50 -3.59
N PRO A 19 -14.82 -9.48 -4.69
CA PRO A 19 -14.89 -10.61 -5.61
C PRO A 19 -13.48 -10.93 -6.14
N PRO A 20 -13.17 -12.21 -6.38
CA PRO A 20 -11.82 -12.62 -6.74
C PRO A 20 -11.38 -11.94 -8.06
N PRO A 21 -10.14 -11.43 -8.13
CA PRO A 21 -9.62 -10.84 -9.35
C PRO A 21 -9.53 -11.90 -10.46
N ARG A 22 -9.91 -11.52 -11.69
CA ARG A 22 -9.68 -12.33 -12.88
C ARG A 22 -8.25 -12.10 -13.36
N ILE A 23 -7.40 -13.11 -13.28
CA ILE A 23 -5.99 -13.04 -13.68
C ILE A 23 -5.91 -13.01 -15.22
N GLY A 24 -5.34 -11.95 -15.79
CA GLY A 24 -5.06 -11.85 -17.23
C GLY A 24 -3.79 -12.63 -17.59
N ALA A 25 -3.75 -13.28 -18.74
CA ALA A 25 -2.63 -14.13 -19.13
C ALA A 25 -1.59 -13.33 -19.95
N THR A 26 -0.52 -12.83 -19.34
CA THR A 26 0.61 -12.22 -20.10
C THR A 26 1.97 -12.82 -19.72
N GLY A 27 2.32 -13.91 -20.41
CA GLY A 27 3.68 -14.44 -20.50
C GLY A 27 3.71 -15.94 -20.80
N SER A 28 4.90 -16.48 -21.11
CA SER A 28 5.08 -17.81 -21.70
C SER A 28 4.14 -18.87 -21.07
N PRO A 29 3.11 -19.31 -21.82
CA PRO A 29 1.88 -19.86 -21.21
C PRO A 29 2.05 -21.25 -20.62
N GLU A 30 3.05 -22.02 -21.08
CA GLU A 30 3.14 -23.43 -20.72
C GLU A 30 3.68 -23.68 -19.31
N SER A 31 4.66 -22.89 -18.83
CA SER A 31 5.20 -23.07 -17.47
C SER A 31 4.50 -22.23 -16.40
N ARG A 32 3.92 -21.08 -16.77
CA ARG A 32 3.19 -20.20 -15.83
C ARG A 32 1.81 -20.76 -15.46
N SER A 33 1.14 -21.44 -16.40
CA SER A 33 -0.22 -21.94 -16.19
C SER A 33 -0.28 -23.08 -15.17
N GLY A 34 0.75 -23.91 -15.05
CA GLY A 34 0.76 -25.03 -14.11
C GLY A 34 0.74 -24.57 -12.65
N ILE A 35 1.66 -23.68 -12.26
CA ILE A 35 1.78 -23.23 -10.87
C ILE A 35 0.52 -22.49 -10.42
N LEU A 36 -0.03 -21.58 -11.25
CA LEU A 36 -1.22 -20.81 -10.89
C LEU A 36 -2.48 -21.67 -10.74
N ARG A 37 -2.59 -22.80 -11.45
CA ARG A 37 -3.70 -23.76 -11.29
C ARG A 37 -3.66 -24.50 -9.96
N ASP A 38 -2.47 -24.73 -9.43
CA ASP A 38 -2.24 -25.44 -8.17
C ASP A 38 -2.29 -24.52 -6.94
N VAL A 39 -2.43 -23.22 -7.15
CA VAL A 39 -2.57 -22.22 -6.08
C VAL A 39 -4.03 -22.21 -5.62
N VAL A 40 -4.27 -22.60 -4.37
CA VAL A 40 -5.62 -22.69 -3.78
C VAL A 40 -5.89 -21.48 -2.91
N ARG A 41 -7.00 -20.78 -3.16
CA ARG A 41 -7.45 -19.67 -2.30
C ARG A 41 -8.01 -20.21 -0.98
N SER A 42 -7.59 -19.62 0.12
CA SER A 42 -8.07 -19.89 1.47
C SER A 42 -9.22 -18.93 1.86
N ALA A 43 -9.96 -19.27 2.92
CA ALA A 43 -11.09 -18.48 3.41
C ALA A 43 -10.67 -17.09 3.95
N ASP A 44 -9.43 -16.97 4.43
CA ASP A 44 -8.82 -15.72 4.90
C ASP A 44 -8.35 -14.80 3.75
N GLY A 45 -8.55 -15.21 2.50
CA GLY A 45 -8.13 -14.47 1.31
C GLY A 45 -6.68 -14.70 0.89
N SER A 46 -5.91 -15.49 1.64
CA SER A 46 -4.57 -15.93 1.24
C SER A 46 -4.64 -16.99 0.12
N TYR A 47 -3.51 -17.22 -0.54
CA TYR A 47 -3.38 -18.25 -1.57
C TYR A 47 -2.24 -19.21 -1.20
N VAL A 48 -2.51 -20.50 -1.18
CA VAL A 48 -1.57 -21.54 -0.75
C VAL A 48 -1.18 -22.41 -1.92
N TYR A 49 0.13 -22.55 -2.14
CA TYR A 49 0.71 -23.47 -3.12
C TYR A 49 1.57 -24.51 -2.41
N ARG A 50 1.33 -25.79 -2.68
CA ARG A 50 2.05 -26.91 -2.05
C ARG A 50 2.84 -27.68 -3.09
N ASN A 51 4.16 -27.57 -3.07
CA ASN A 51 5.03 -28.34 -3.94
C ASN A 51 5.67 -29.49 -3.17
N ARG A 52 5.03 -30.67 -3.18
CA ARG A 52 5.54 -31.88 -2.50
C ARG A 52 6.87 -32.36 -3.06
N ARG A 53 7.12 -32.18 -4.37
CA ARG A 53 8.37 -32.60 -5.03
C ARG A 53 9.55 -31.73 -4.61
N ALA A 54 9.33 -30.43 -4.49
CA ALA A 54 10.32 -29.48 -4.03
C ALA A 54 10.29 -29.24 -2.52
N GLY A 55 9.50 -30.01 -1.76
CA GLY A 55 9.51 -29.94 -0.30
C GLY A 55 9.15 -28.59 0.30
N PHE A 56 8.26 -27.79 -0.29
CA PHE A 56 7.86 -26.51 0.29
C PHE A 56 6.38 -26.17 0.10
N THR A 57 5.90 -25.24 0.92
CA THR A 57 4.61 -24.57 0.78
C THR A 57 4.85 -23.06 0.69
N GLY A 58 4.33 -22.43 -0.36
CA GLY A 58 4.30 -20.98 -0.51
C GLY A 58 2.92 -20.46 -0.16
N THR A 59 2.83 -19.44 0.69
CA THR A 59 1.60 -18.74 1.01
C THR A 59 1.71 -17.30 0.53
N ILE A 60 0.81 -16.88 -0.35
CA ILE A 60 0.66 -15.49 -0.80
C ILE A 60 -0.41 -14.83 0.07
N HIS A 61 -0.05 -13.78 0.78
CA HIS A 61 -0.96 -13.04 1.66
C HIS A 61 -1.85 -12.07 0.87
N PRO A 62 -2.94 -11.56 1.48
CA PRO A 62 -3.81 -10.57 0.83
C PRO A 62 -3.11 -9.27 0.39
N ASP A 63 -1.97 -8.93 1.00
CA ASP A 63 -1.13 -7.79 0.64
C ASP A 63 -0.15 -8.07 -0.52
N GLY A 64 -0.15 -9.30 -1.05
CA GLY A 64 0.74 -9.76 -2.10
C GLY A 64 2.13 -10.22 -1.64
N THR A 65 2.41 -10.20 -0.33
CA THR A 65 3.65 -10.76 0.23
C THR A 65 3.63 -12.28 0.19
N VAL A 66 4.80 -12.92 0.30
CA VAL A 66 4.94 -14.38 0.22
C VAL A 66 5.73 -14.89 1.41
N THR A 67 5.20 -15.91 2.08
CA THR A 67 5.95 -16.70 3.05
C THR A 67 6.18 -18.12 2.54
N PHE A 68 7.36 -18.67 2.82
CA PHE A 68 7.71 -20.04 2.49
C PHE A 68 7.85 -20.87 3.76
N LYS A 69 7.23 -22.05 3.75
CA LYS A 69 7.44 -23.09 4.77
C LYS A 69 8.02 -24.33 4.10
N ASP A 70 9.26 -24.66 4.43
CA ASP A 70 9.91 -25.86 3.94
C ASP A 70 9.45 -27.08 4.75
N HIS A 71 9.31 -28.21 4.08
CA HIS A 71 8.98 -29.49 4.67
C HIS A 71 10.15 -30.43 4.45
N VAL A 72 10.54 -31.17 5.50
CA VAL A 72 11.51 -32.24 5.35
C VAL A 72 10.85 -33.34 4.51
N VAL A 73 11.26 -33.45 3.25
CA VAL A 73 10.89 -34.59 2.42
C VAL A 73 11.71 -35.76 2.96
N SER A 74 11.13 -36.56 3.84
CA SER A 74 11.71 -37.84 4.22
C SER A 74 11.76 -38.70 2.95
N SER A 75 12.93 -38.79 2.33
CA SER A 75 13.16 -39.67 1.18
C SER A 75 12.78 -41.09 1.61
N PRO A 76 11.72 -41.71 1.07
CA PRO A 76 11.17 -42.93 1.66
C PRO A 76 12.02 -44.19 1.45
N ARG A 77 13.22 -44.10 0.89
CA ARG A 77 14.14 -45.24 0.77
C ARG A 77 15.60 -44.78 0.82
N VAL A 78 16.13 -44.66 2.03
CA VAL A 78 17.53 -45.06 2.23
C VAL A 78 17.48 -46.58 2.39
N TRP A 79 17.70 -47.30 1.30
CA TRP A 79 18.04 -48.72 1.39
C TRP A 79 19.39 -48.78 2.14
N HIS A 80 19.42 -49.42 3.29
CA HIS A 80 20.64 -49.66 4.07
C HIS A 80 21.14 -51.07 3.71
N PRO A 81 22.08 -51.24 2.77
CA PRO A 81 22.60 -52.56 2.43
C PRO A 81 23.51 -53.15 3.53
N PHE A 82 23.80 -52.40 4.61
CA PHE A 82 24.62 -52.86 5.74
C PHE A 82 23.93 -52.43 7.03
N GLY A 83 23.40 -53.39 7.79
CA GLY A 83 22.53 -53.20 8.96
C GLY A 83 23.20 -52.56 10.19
N ILE A 84 23.71 -51.33 10.06
CA ILE A 84 24.09 -50.48 11.19
C ILE A 84 22.98 -49.45 11.38
N ASP A 85 22.20 -49.65 12.43
CA ASP A 85 21.15 -48.76 12.87
C ASP A 85 21.76 -47.57 13.63
N LEU A 86 21.80 -46.40 13.00
CA LEU A 86 22.18 -45.12 13.63
C LEU A 86 20.94 -44.29 14.03
N SER A 87 19.73 -44.87 14.07
CA SER A 87 18.48 -44.15 14.37
C SER A 87 18.22 -43.87 15.85
N GLY A 88 19.20 -44.12 16.73
CA GLY A 88 19.15 -43.73 18.15
C GLY A 88 19.26 -42.22 18.43
N GLY A 89 19.34 -41.36 17.41
CA GLY A 89 19.22 -39.92 17.56
C GLY A 89 17.76 -39.50 17.53
N THR A 90 17.18 -39.16 18.69
CA THR A 90 15.82 -38.65 18.80
C THR A 90 15.59 -37.51 17.79
N PRO A 91 14.52 -37.55 16.98
CA PRO A 91 14.21 -36.47 16.05
C PRO A 91 13.94 -35.22 16.88
N ASN A 92 14.80 -34.22 16.74
CA ASN A 92 14.61 -32.90 17.33
C ASN A 92 13.35 -32.30 16.69
N VAL A 93 12.24 -32.30 17.42
CA VAL A 93 10.97 -31.72 16.98
C VAL A 93 11.19 -30.21 16.92
N PRO A 94 11.17 -29.58 15.73
CA PRO A 94 11.35 -28.14 15.65
C PRO A 94 10.16 -27.44 16.30
N ASP A 95 10.47 -26.52 17.22
CA ASP A 95 9.50 -25.68 17.92
C ASP A 95 8.61 -24.91 16.93
N PRO A 96 7.27 -25.11 16.93
CA PRO A 96 6.35 -24.47 15.99
C PRO A 96 6.18 -22.96 16.23
N THR A 97 6.77 -22.38 17.28
CA THR A 97 6.66 -20.96 17.60
C THR A 97 7.70 -20.07 16.90
N LEU A 98 8.64 -20.65 16.13
CA LEU A 98 9.70 -19.90 15.47
C LEU A 98 9.20 -19.19 14.19
N PRO A 99 9.55 -17.90 13.98
CA PRO A 99 9.16 -17.17 12.78
C PRO A 99 9.85 -17.72 11.51
N SER A 100 9.10 -17.79 10.42
CA SER A 100 9.56 -18.30 9.12
C SER A 100 10.63 -17.40 8.48
N ASN A 101 11.72 -18.00 8.02
CA ASN A 101 12.79 -17.29 7.31
C ASN A 101 12.35 -16.85 5.91
N THR A 102 12.53 -15.56 5.63
CA THR A 102 12.31 -14.95 4.31
C THR A 102 13.63 -15.02 3.52
N LEU A 103 13.66 -15.72 2.39
CA LEU A 103 14.85 -15.90 1.54
C LEU A 103 15.01 -14.75 0.55
N VAL A 104 16.23 -14.19 0.44
CA VAL A 104 16.62 -13.17 -0.57
C VAL A 104 17.99 -13.48 -1.20
N ARG A 105 18.19 -13.01 -2.44
CA ARG A 105 19.41 -13.18 -3.28
C ARG A 105 20.59 -12.29 -2.84
N PRO A 106 21.85 -12.77 -2.96
CA PRO A 106 23.06 -11.95 -2.82
C PRO A 106 23.37 -11.01 -3.99
N SER A 107 22.91 -11.29 -5.22
CA SER A 107 23.26 -10.49 -6.41
C SER A 107 22.52 -9.14 -6.50
N ASP A 108 21.57 -8.88 -5.60
CA ASP A 108 20.89 -7.57 -5.47
C ASP A 108 21.62 -6.63 -4.48
N LEU A 109 22.71 -7.09 -3.83
CA LEU A 109 23.51 -6.30 -2.88
C LEU A 109 24.65 -5.50 -3.53
N ALA A 110 25.10 -5.85 -4.74
CA ALA A 110 26.25 -5.21 -5.38
C ALA A 110 25.97 -3.80 -5.95
N SER A 111 24.73 -3.30 -5.81
CA SER A 111 24.33 -1.96 -6.25
C SER A 111 23.84 -1.05 -5.11
N LEU A 112 23.89 -1.52 -3.85
CA LEU A 112 23.70 -0.66 -2.69
C LEU A 112 25.08 -0.16 -2.24
N GLY A 113 25.42 1.06 -2.65
CA GLY A 113 26.62 1.75 -2.18
C GLY A 113 26.65 1.87 -0.66
N ASP A 114 27.86 1.85 -0.12
CA ASP A 114 28.17 2.02 1.30
C ASP A 114 27.62 3.35 1.84
N ASP A 115 26.46 3.31 2.50
CA ASP A 115 25.99 4.43 3.31
C ASP A 115 25.17 3.91 4.52
N PRO A 116 25.72 3.94 5.75
CA PRO A 116 25.02 3.48 6.94
C PRO A 116 24.16 4.61 7.51
N LEU A 117 23.03 4.90 6.86
CA LEU A 117 21.96 5.69 7.49
C LEU A 117 20.61 5.36 6.86
N VAL A 118 19.86 4.48 7.52
CA VAL A 118 18.49 4.11 7.18
C VAL A 118 17.58 5.34 7.28
N LYS A 119 17.36 6.01 6.15
CA LYS A 119 16.18 6.85 5.91
C LYS A 119 15.18 6.03 5.10
N SER A 120 14.13 5.57 5.77
CA SER A 120 12.92 5.03 5.18
C SER A 120 12.20 6.13 4.37
N GLY A 121 12.47 6.23 3.07
CA GLY A 121 11.65 6.95 2.08
C GLY A 121 10.67 5.98 1.38
N PRO A 122 9.43 6.38 1.01
CA PRO A 122 8.33 5.42 0.98
C PRO A 122 8.02 4.86 -0.43
N TYR A 123 8.85 3.90 -0.84
CA TYR A 123 8.55 2.70 -1.66
C TYR A 123 7.97 2.84 -3.09
N GLY A 124 8.86 2.62 -4.07
CA GLY A 124 8.56 1.82 -5.27
C GLY A 124 8.30 0.35 -4.91
N ALA A 125 7.94 -0.49 -5.89
CA ALA A 125 7.56 -1.92 -5.81
C ALA A 125 7.71 -2.57 -4.42
N PRO A 126 6.63 -3.14 -3.83
CA PRO A 126 6.54 -3.46 -2.41
C PRO A 126 7.86 -4.02 -1.88
N PRO A 127 8.49 -3.37 -0.89
CA PRO A 127 9.73 -3.89 -0.32
C PRO A 127 9.42 -5.30 0.17
N ILE A 128 10.14 -6.28 -0.37
CA ILE A 128 10.32 -7.53 0.34
C ILE A 128 11.03 -7.09 1.62
N LEU A 129 10.32 -7.06 2.76
CA LEU A 129 10.90 -6.69 4.04
C LEU A 129 11.95 -7.75 4.40
N ILE A 130 13.23 -7.38 4.21
CA ILE A 130 14.40 -8.17 4.56
C ILE A 130 14.72 -7.88 6.02
N GLY A 131 14.17 -8.68 6.93
CA GLY A 131 14.65 -8.73 8.30
C GLY A 131 15.98 -9.48 8.35
N VAL A 132 17.12 -8.80 8.19
CA VAL A 132 18.42 -9.33 8.65
C VAL A 132 18.47 -9.17 10.16
N GLY A 133 17.65 -9.94 10.87
CA GLY A 133 17.87 -10.19 12.29
C GLY A 133 19.09 -11.10 12.39
N GLY A 134 20.23 -10.55 12.81
CA GLY A 134 21.50 -11.24 12.96
C GLY A 134 21.47 -12.36 14.01
N ARG A 135 20.79 -13.46 13.70
CA ARG A 135 21.02 -14.75 14.31
C ARG A 135 21.88 -15.54 13.34
N MET A 136 23.05 -15.97 13.82
CA MET A 136 23.91 -16.95 13.16
C MET A 136 23.13 -18.27 13.01
N ALA A 137 22.25 -18.32 12.02
CA ALA A 137 21.68 -19.56 11.53
C ALA A 137 22.86 -20.41 11.08
N GLY A 138 23.08 -21.57 11.70
CA GLY A 138 24.23 -22.42 11.40
C GLY A 138 24.28 -22.77 9.91
N VAL A 139 25.44 -23.20 9.42
CA VAL A 139 25.62 -23.62 8.00
C VAL A 139 24.52 -24.58 7.50
N SER A 140 23.93 -25.36 8.40
CA SER A 140 22.78 -26.23 8.16
C SER A 140 21.53 -25.46 7.72
N ASP A 141 21.20 -24.34 8.37
CA ASP A 141 20.04 -23.51 8.02
C ASP A 141 20.24 -22.80 6.69
N LEU A 142 21.49 -22.38 6.39
CA LEU A 142 21.83 -21.81 5.09
C LEU A 142 21.70 -22.85 3.96
N ALA A 143 22.13 -24.09 4.21
CA ALA A 143 21.97 -25.21 3.28
C ALA A 143 20.48 -25.57 3.05
N HIS A 144 19.67 -25.52 4.10
CA HIS A 144 18.21 -25.72 3.99
C HIS A 144 17.54 -24.61 3.20
N ALA A 145 17.92 -23.36 3.45
CA ALA A 145 17.36 -22.20 2.74
C ALA A 145 17.67 -22.24 1.23
N THR A 146 18.86 -22.75 0.85
CA THR A 146 19.31 -22.77 -0.55
C THR A 146 18.81 -23.99 -1.35
N ARG A 147 18.45 -25.10 -0.70
CA ARG A 147 18.11 -26.39 -1.36
C ARG A 147 17.04 -26.30 -2.45
N PHE A 148 16.08 -25.40 -2.31
CA PHE A 148 14.96 -25.24 -3.26
C PHE A 148 14.86 -23.84 -3.86
N ALA A 149 15.96 -23.07 -3.84
CA ALA A 149 15.98 -21.69 -4.31
C ALA A 149 15.42 -21.54 -5.74
N GLY A 150 15.78 -22.42 -6.67
CA GLY A 150 15.27 -22.38 -8.05
C GLY A 150 13.77 -22.64 -8.17
N ALA A 151 13.21 -23.53 -7.33
CA ALA A 151 11.77 -23.80 -7.34
C ALA A 151 10.97 -22.67 -6.69
N LYS A 152 11.49 -22.09 -5.60
CA LYS A 152 10.92 -20.89 -4.96
C LYS A 152 10.96 -19.69 -5.91
N GLN A 153 12.07 -19.48 -6.64
CA GLN A 153 12.17 -18.43 -7.65
C GLN A 153 11.12 -18.60 -8.75
N ARG A 154 10.99 -19.79 -9.33
CA ARG A 154 9.95 -20.06 -10.35
C ARG A 154 8.53 -19.80 -9.83
N PHE A 155 8.26 -20.10 -8.56
CA PHE A 155 6.99 -19.76 -7.93
C PHE A 155 6.79 -18.24 -7.82
N LEU A 156 7.81 -17.48 -7.37
CA LEU A 156 7.74 -16.02 -7.28
C LEU A 156 7.53 -15.36 -8.64
N ASP A 157 8.19 -15.88 -9.68
CA ASP A 157 8.08 -15.39 -11.06
C ASP A 157 6.70 -15.69 -11.63
N ALA A 158 6.19 -16.92 -11.44
CA ALA A 158 4.88 -17.33 -11.93
C ALA A 158 3.72 -16.59 -11.24
N THR A 159 3.92 -16.16 -9.99
CA THR A 159 2.90 -15.47 -9.18
C THR A 159 3.07 -13.96 -9.13
N ALA A 160 4.05 -13.40 -9.84
CA ALA A 160 4.36 -11.97 -9.79
C ALA A 160 3.14 -11.07 -10.13
N GLU A 161 2.38 -11.44 -11.16
CA GLU A 161 1.20 -10.66 -11.57
C GLU A 161 0.09 -10.72 -10.51
N LEU A 162 -0.25 -11.91 -10.02
CA LEU A 162 -1.24 -12.09 -8.95
C LEU A 162 -0.86 -11.28 -7.71
N ARG A 163 0.41 -11.37 -7.28
CA ARG A 163 0.92 -10.59 -6.14
C ARG A 163 0.83 -9.09 -6.37
N GLY A 164 1.15 -8.63 -7.58
CA GLY A 164 0.99 -7.23 -7.95
C GLY A 164 -0.47 -6.75 -7.89
N GLN A 165 -1.42 -7.59 -8.31
CA GLN A 165 -2.86 -7.31 -8.20
C GLN A 165 -3.30 -7.22 -6.74
N LEU A 166 -2.96 -8.22 -5.92
CA LEU A 166 -3.28 -8.26 -4.49
C LEU A 166 -2.71 -7.05 -3.75
N ALA A 167 -1.44 -6.71 -4.01
CA ALA A 167 -0.82 -5.53 -3.40
C ALA A 167 -1.55 -4.23 -3.75
N ARG A 168 -2.01 -4.07 -5.01
CA ARG A 168 -2.80 -2.89 -5.41
C ARG A 168 -4.17 -2.87 -4.73
N ASP A 169 -4.86 -4.00 -4.64
CA ASP A 169 -6.16 -4.10 -3.98
C ASP A 169 -6.06 -3.81 -2.49
N HIS A 170 -5.05 -4.38 -1.83
CA HIS A 170 -4.78 -4.15 -0.42
C HIS A 170 -4.48 -2.67 -0.14
N ARG A 171 -3.63 -2.02 -0.95
CA ARG A 171 -3.37 -0.58 -0.84
C ARG A 171 -4.65 0.25 -0.95
N ARG A 172 -5.46 0.00 -1.98
CA ARG A 172 -6.75 0.69 -2.16
C ARG A 172 -7.70 0.47 -0.98
N ALA A 173 -7.73 -0.74 -0.41
CA ALA A 173 -8.53 -1.03 0.77
C ALA A 173 -8.03 -0.24 1.99
N ASN A 174 -6.71 -0.19 2.21
CA ASN A 174 -6.11 0.57 3.29
C ASN A 174 -6.36 2.08 3.16
N GLU A 175 -6.22 2.63 1.94
CA GLU A 175 -6.53 4.04 1.66
C GLU A 175 -7.99 4.37 1.99
N ARG A 176 -8.95 3.53 1.55
CA ARG A 176 -10.37 3.72 1.88
C ARG A 176 -10.65 3.61 3.38
N ALA A 177 -10.04 2.64 4.05
CA ALA A 177 -10.19 2.45 5.49
C ALA A 177 -9.65 3.66 6.27
N ALA A 178 -8.47 4.17 5.89
CA ALA A 178 -7.89 5.37 6.48
C ALA A 178 -8.77 6.62 6.26
N LEU A 179 -9.30 6.81 5.05
CA LEU A 179 -10.22 7.91 4.76
C LEU A 179 -11.57 7.77 5.50
N ALA A 180 -12.00 6.55 5.82
CA ALA A 180 -13.21 6.29 6.60
C ALA A 180 -12.98 6.52 8.09
N SER A 181 -11.82 6.15 8.64
CA SER A 181 -11.48 6.38 10.05
C SER A 181 -11.18 7.85 10.36
N LEU A 182 -10.72 8.62 9.35
CA LEU A 182 -10.31 10.02 9.48
C LEU A 182 -11.31 10.87 10.26
N HIS A 183 -12.61 10.78 9.94
CA HIS A 183 -13.63 11.56 10.63
C HIS A 183 -13.67 11.28 12.14
N GLY A 184 -13.63 10.00 12.53
CA GLY A 184 -13.63 9.61 13.94
C GLY A 184 -12.35 10.04 14.67
N ASP A 185 -11.22 10.11 13.97
CA ASP A 185 -9.97 10.62 14.53
C ASP A 185 -10.01 12.14 14.76
N LEU A 186 -10.56 12.91 13.82
CA LEU A 186 -10.76 14.36 13.98
C LEU A 186 -11.73 14.68 15.12
N GLN A 187 -12.83 13.93 15.19
CA GLN A 187 -13.80 14.06 16.29
C GLN A 187 -13.14 13.78 17.64
N ARG A 188 -12.29 12.74 17.73
CA ARG A 188 -11.57 12.40 18.96
C ARG A 188 -10.59 13.50 19.40
N ILE A 189 -9.89 14.12 18.43
CA ILE A 189 -9.02 15.28 18.69
C ILE A 189 -9.86 16.44 19.25
N TRP A 190 -11.04 16.67 18.68
CA TRP A 190 -11.89 17.78 19.08
C TRP A 190 -12.57 17.58 20.43
N ASP A 191 -13.08 16.39 20.71
CA ASP A 191 -13.80 16.08 21.94
C ASP A 191 -12.87 15.90 23.16
N ALA A 192 -11.55 15.98 22.97
CA ALA A 192 -10.57 15.93 24.04
C ALA A 192 -10.67 17.17 24.96
N ALA A 193 -11.65 17.17 25.86
CA ALA A 193 -12.01 18.31 26.73
C ALA A 193 -10.86 18.79 27.64
N GLN A 194 -9.92 17.89 27.96
CA GLN A 194 -8.72 18.21 28.75
C GLN A 194 -7.64 18.94 27.92
N THR A 195 -7.79 18.99 26.60
CA THR A 195 -6.83 19.62 25.69
C THR A 195 -7.29 21.06 25.39
N PRO A 196 -6.45 22.07 25.66
CA PRO A 196 -6.71 23.45 25.26
C PRO A 196 -7.08 23.56 23.79
N VAL A 197 -8.02 24.46 23.46
CA VAL A 197 -8.51 24.66 22.07
C VAL A 197 -7.36 24.92 21.10
N THR A 198 -6.36 25.71 21.51
CA THR A 198 -5.17 26.01 20.71
C THR A 198 -4.38 24.76 20.32
N LEU A 199 -4.22 23.80 21.24
CA LEU A 199 -3.55 22.53 20.95
C LEU A 199 -4.42 21.60 20.09
N ARG A 200 -5.74 21.61 20.26
CA ARG A 200 -6.65 20.86 19.37
C ARG A 200 -6.54 21.38 17.92
N ARG A 201 -6.55 22.70 17.73
CA ARG A 201 -6.33 23.35 16.43
C ARG A 201 -4.98 22.98 15.81
N GLU A 202 -3.92 23.01 16.61
CA GLU A 202 -2.57 22.59 16.21
C GLU A 202 -2.53 21.12 15.76
N GLN A 203 -3.19 20.21 16.49
CA GLN A 203 -3.29 18.80 16.11
C GLN A 203 -4.05 18.59 14.80
N LEU A 204 -5.13 19.33 14.58
CA LEU A 204 -5.88 19.31 13.31
C LEU A 204 -5.00 19.79 12.14
N PHE A 205 -4.24 20.88 12.34
CA PHE A 205 -3.28 21.37 11.37
C PHE A 205 -2.18 20.34 11.07
N GLN A 206 -1.61 19.71 12.10
CA GLN A 206 -0.58 18.69 11.93
C GLN A 206 -1.09 17.49 11.13
N ARG A 207 -2.34 17.03 11.36
CA ARG A 207 -2.96 15.97 10.55
C ARG A 207 -3.14 16.37 9.09
N TRP A 208 -3.47 17.63 8.84
CA TRP A 208 -3.56 18.17 7.48
C TRP A 208 -2.18 18.24 6.81
N ASP A 209 -1.14 18.68 7.53
CA ASP A 209 0.22 18.85 7.01
C ASP A 209 0.95 17.52 6.77
N GLU A 210 0.60 16.48 7.54
CA GLU A 210 1.10 15.11 7.38
C GLU A 210 0.54 14.39 6.15
N CYS A 211 -0.49 14.93 5.50
CA CYS A 211 -1.07 14.31 4.31
C CYS A 211 -0.10 14.31 3.14
N ASP A 212 0.02 13.16 2.46
CA ASP A 212 0.88 13.01 1.30
C ASP A 212 0.54 14.01 0.18
N GLU A 213 1.57 14.39 -0.56
CA GLU A 213 1.44 15.29 -1.70
C GLU A 213 1.64 14.58 -3.02
N GLU A 214 1.03 15.12 -4.06
CA GLU A 214 1.23 14.65 -5.41
C GLU A 214 2.69 14.87 -5.83
N ALA A 215 3.38 13.76 -6.10
CA ALA A 215 4.71 13.79 -6.66
C ALA A 215 4.66 14.50 -8.02
N VAL A 216 5.54 15.49 -8.20
CA VAL A 216 5.65 16.26 -9.45
C VAL A 216 6.90 15.81 -10.19
N GLY A 217 6.76 15.55 -11.48
CA GLY A 217 7.87 15.20 -12.37
C GLY A 217 7.61 13.92 -13.16
N GLU A 218 8.36 13.74 -14.24
CA GLU A 218 8.24 12.58 -15.14
C GLU A 218 8.60 11.25 -14.46
N GLN A 219 9.36 11.30 -13.36
CA GLN A 219 9.72 10.11 -12.59
C GLN A 219 8.65 9.67 -11.57
N ALA A 220 7.53 10.41 -11.44
CA ALA A 220 6.49 10.06 -10.49
C ALA A 220 5.78 8.75 -10.90
N SER A 221 5.94 7.71 -10.08
CA SER A 221 5.26 6.44 -10.29
C SER A 221 3.73 6.61 -10.27
N ALA A 222 3.01 5.65 -10.83
CA ALA A 222 1.55 5.65 -10.74
C ALA A 222 1.08 5.56 -9.28
N GLU A 223 1.85 4.85 -8.46
CA GLU A 223 1.66 4.73 -7.01
C GLU A 223 1.83 6.06 -6.29
N ASP A 224 2.86 6.84 -6.61
CA ASP A 224 3.09 8.15 -5.98
C ASP A 224 1.97 9.14 -6.28
N ARG A 225 1.47 9.12 -7.53
CA ARG A 225 0.32 9.92 -7.94
C ARG A 225 -0.96 9.50 -7.21
N ALA A 226 -1.24 8.20 -7.09
CA ALA A 226 -2.40 7.71 -6.36
C ALA A 226 -2.36 8.13 -4.88
N ARG A 227 -1.18 8.02 -4.25
CA ARG A 227 -0.96 8.42 -2.86
C ARG A 227 -1.17 9.93 -2.65
N GLY A 228 -0.58 10.75 -3.50
CA GLY A 228 -0.77 12.20 -3.44
C GLY A 228 -2.22 12.63 -3.68
N HIS A 229 -2.93 11.95 -4.57
CA HIS A 229 -4.36 12.15 -4.77
C HIS A 229 -5.17 11.79 -3.51
N ALA A 230 -4.87 10.67 -2.85
CA ALA A 230 -5.50 10.30 -1.58
C ALA A 230 -5.21 11.34 -0.47
N GLY A 231 -3.98 11.84 -0.38
CA GLY A 231 -3.61 12.91 0.56
C GLY A 231 -4.33 14.23 0.27
N ALA A 232 -4.52 14.59 -1.00
CA ALA A 232 -5.33 15.75 -1.38
C ALA A 232 -6.80 15.61 -0.95
N ILE A 233 -7.40 14.42 -1.13
CA ILE A 233 -8.76 14.13 -0.63
C ILE A 233 -8.82 14.24 0.90
N ALA A 234 -7.83 13.70 1.61
CA ALA A 234 -7.76 13.78 3.07
C ALA A 234 -7.71 15.24 3.55
N ARG A 235 -6.87 16.09 2.93
CA ARG A 235 -6.80 17.53 3.24
C ARG A 235 -8.14 18.23 3.05
N GLN A 236 -8.80 17.99 1.91
CA GLN A 236 -10.13 18.56 1.65
C GLN A 236 -11.16 18.13 2.70
N ARG A 237 -11.14 16.86 3.12
CA ARG A 237 -12.04 16.36 4.18
C ARG A 237 -11.75 17.00 5.53
N ILE A 238 -10.47 17.18 5.90
CA ILE A 238 -10.08 17.85 7.13
C ILE A 238 -10.56 19.30 7.12
N GLU A 239 -10.32 20.05 6.06
CA GLU A 239 -10.78 21.44 5.93
C GLU A 239 -12.30 21.55 5.96
N ALA A 240 -13.02 20.65 5.28
CA ALA A 240 -14.48 20.61 5.31
C ALA A 240 -15.01 20.34 6.72
N TRP A 241 -14.40 19.37 7.43
CA TRP A 241 -14.75 19.06 8.81
C TRP A 241 -14.49 20.25 9.74
N ILE A 242 -13.36 20.96 9.57
CA ILE A 242 -13.04 22.18 10.32
C ILE A 242 -14.09 23.26 10.08
N ARG A 243 -14.52 23.50 8.83
CA ARG A 243 -15.58 24.49 8.55
C ARG A 243 -16.90 24.18 9.24
N GLU A 244 -17.24 22.90 9.33
CA GLU A 244 -18.48 22.42 9.95
C GLU A 244 -18.44 22.55 11.48
N HIS A 245 -17.34 22.15 12.12
CA HIS A 245 -17.24 22.05 13.58
C HIS A 245 -16.61 23.28 14.25
N VAL A 246 -15.80 24.03 13.50
CA VAL A 246 -15.06 25.20 13.95
C VAL A 246 -15.34 26.37 12.99
N PRO A 247 -16.57 26.91 12.96
CA PRO A 247 -16.94 27.94 12.00
C PRO A 247 -16.13 29.21 12.21
N GLN A 248 -15.85 29.95 11.12
CA GLN A 248 -14.99 31.15 11.13
C GLN A 248 -15.42 32.24 12.14
N ARG A 249 -16.72 32.31 12.47
CA ARG A 249 -17.27 33.29 13.43
C ARG A 249 -17.35 32.77 14.88
N GLY A 250 -16.90 31.54 15.14
CA GLY A 250 -16.90 30.93 16.46
C GLY A 250 -15.74 31.40 17.34
N ALA A 251 -15.91 31.32 18.65
CA ALA A 251 -14.85 31.63 19.62
C ALA A 251 -13.62 30.71 19.45
N ASP A 252 -13.84 29.48 18.97
CA ASP A 252 -12.79 28.50 18.76
C ASP A 252 -12.17 28.54 17.34
N ALA A 253 -12.53 29.52 16.51
CA ALA A 253 -12.01 29.66 15.15
C ALA A 253 -10.48 29.86 15.11
N PHE A 254 -9.82 29.26 14.11
CA PHE A 254 -8.46 29.65 13.74
C PHE A 254 -8.37 31.15 13.46
N THR A 255 -7.46 31.84 14.13
CA THR A 255 -7.22 33.26 13.92
C THR A 255 -6.33 33.51 12.69
N ALA A 256 -6.40 34.71 12.12
CA ALA A 256 -5.54 35.09 11.00
C ALA A 256 -4.04 35.09 11.35
N ALA A 257 -3.68 35.27 12.63
CA ALA A 257 -2.30 35.15 13.09
C ALA A 257 -1.84 33.70 13.12
N GLU A 258 -2.65 32.79 13.68
CA GLU A 258 -2.37 31.35 13.70
C GLU A 258 -2.26 30.77 12.29
N LEU A 259 -3.20 31.11 11.39
CA LEU A 259 -3.14 30.63 10.00
C LEU A 259 -1.88 31.09 9.27
N ARG A 260 -1.40 32.31 9.53
CA ARG A 260 -0.13 32.80 8.96
C ARG A 260 1.06 32.04 9.53
N ASP A 261 1.11 31.85 10.85
CA ASP A 261 2.16 31.07 11.50
C ASP A 261 2.21 29.63 10.94
N MET A 262 1.10 28.90 11.01
CA MET A 262 0.98 27.53 10.49
C MET A 262 1.44 27.44 9.03
N ASN A 263 1.02 28.37 8.17
CA ASN A 263 1.45 28.38 6.77
C ASN A 263 2.93 28.72 6.54
N GLN A 264 3.61 29.35 7.50
CA GLN A 264 5.05 29.60 7.43
C GLN A 264 5.87 28.36 7.77
N ARG A 265 5.39 27.49 8.67
CA ARG A 265 6.10 26.29 9.17
C ARG A 265 5.58 24.95 8.65
N LYS A 266 4.52 24.95 7.83
CA LYS A 266 4.01 23.75 7.14
C LYS A 266 5.10 23.08 6.29
N ARG A 267 5.05 21.76 6.20
CA ARG A 267 5.85 20.94 5.28
C ARG A 267 5.16 20.79 3.93
N SER A 268 3.83 20.85 3.92
CA SER A 268 3.01 20.81 2.71
C SER A 268 3.28 22.04 1.82
N ARG A 269 3.36 21.83 0.50
CA ARG A 269 3.32 22.87 -0.53
C ARG A 269 1.94 23.51 -0.63
N ALA A 270 0.87 22.79 -0.34
CA ALA A 270 -0.47 23.36 -0.31
C ALA A 270 -0.59 24.42 0.79
N ARG A 271 -1.50 25.38 0.62
CA ARG A 271 -1.79 26.37 1.65
C ARG A 271 -2.91 25.85 2.56
N PHE A 272 -2.72 25.92 3.87
CA PHE A 272 -3.76 25.60 4.85
C PHE A 272 -4.67 26.81 5.02
N ASP A 273 -5.88 26.75 4.48
CA ASP A 273 -6.85 27.84 4.59
C ASP A 273 -8.28 27.27 4.68
N PRO A 274 -8.69 26.75 5.85
CA PRO A 274 -9.98 26.07 5.98
C PRO A 274 -11.18 26.98 5.68
N TYR A 275 -11.02 28.31 5.82
CA TYR A 275 -12.10 29.29 5.62
C TYR A 275 -12.08 29.99 4.27
N ALA A 276 -11.07 29.74 3.44
CA ALA A 276 -11.15 30.14 2.05
C ALA A 276 -12.40 29.49 1.44
N ALA A 277 -13.20 30.29 0.72
CA ALA A 277 -14.27 29.72 -0.08
C ALA A 277 -13.65 28.65 -0.98
N PRO A 278 -14.21 27.42 -1.03
CA PRO A 278 -13.70 26.41 -1.94
C PRO A 278 -13.70 27.04 -3.31
N ALA A 279 -12.52 27.21 -3.91
CA ALA A 279 -12.37 27.89 -5.19
C ALA A 279 -13.37 27.22 -6.12
N ALA A 280 -14.42 27.95 -6.52
CA ALA A 280 -15.41 27.45 -7.43
C ALA A 280 -14.62 26.87 -8.59
N THR A 281 -14.75 25.57 -8.83
CA THR A 281 -14.01 24.83 -9.84
C THR A 281 -14.11 25.64 -11.12
N THR A 282 -13.02 26.34 -11.46
CA THR A 282 -12.86 27.00 -12.74
C THR A 282 -12.70 25.86 -13.73
N THR A 283 -13.83 25.28 -14.09
CA THR A 283 -14.03 24.73 -15.41
C THR A 283 -13.74 25.91 -16.31
N THR A 284 -12.51 25.95 -16.82
CA THR A 284 -12.13 26.72 -17.98
C THR A 284 -13.00 26.19 -19.11
N THR A 285 -14.24 26.66 -19.14
CA THR A 285 -15.04 26.74 -20.34
C THR A 285 -14.23 27.65 -21.23
N ALA A 286 -13.44 27.03 -22.10
CA ALA A 286 -12.74 27.71 -23.16
C ALA A 286 -13.74 28.69 -23.81
N PRO A 287 -13.39 29.98 -23.98
CA PRO A 287 -14.25 30.88 -24.70
C PRO A 287 -14.45 30.29 -26.09
N ALA A 288 -15.71 29.96 -26.41
CA ALA A 288 -16.09 29.53 -27.74
C ALA A 288 -15.54 30.57 -28.71
N THR A 289 -14.59 30.15 -29.54
CA THR A 289 -14.09 30.94 -30.65
C THR A 289 -15.24 31.05 -31.64
N THR A 290 -15.98 32.15 -31.56
CA THR A 290 -16.94 32.57 -32.58
C THR A 290 -16.15 32.73 -33.87
N THR A 291 -16.16 31.69 -34.69
CA THR A 291 -15.64 31.72 -36.06
C THR A 291 -16.62 32.56 -36.86
N THR A 292 -16.27 33.83 -37.06
CA THR A 292 -16.92 34.73 -38.02
C THR A 292 -16.88 34.08 -39.41
N PRO A 293 -18.03 33.86 -40.07
CA PRO A 293 -18.04 33.32 -41.42
C PRO A 293 -17.47 34.36 -42.41
N PRO A 294 -16.66 33.94 -43.40
CA PRO A 294 -16.14 34.83 -44.41
C PRO A 294 -17.27 35.41 -45.26
N ALA A 295 -17.24 36.73 -45.43
CA ALA A 295 -18.17 37.49 -46.24
C ALA A 295 -18.19 36.98 -47.69
N ALA A 296 -19.39 36.64 -48.17
CA ALA A 296 -19.63 36.30 -49.56
C ALA A 296 -19.46 37.54 -50.44
N THR A 297 -18.42 37.54 -51.28
CA THR A 297 -18.21 38.52 -52.35
C THR A 297 -19.34 38.40 -53.38
N MET A 298 -20.15 39.45 -53.52
CA MET A 298 -21.09 39.61 -54.63
C MET A 298 -20.36 39.81 -55.97
N PRO A 299 -20.79 39.16 -57.06
CA PRO A 299 -20.34 39.51 -58.40
C PRO A 299 -21.05 40.76 -58.92
N ALA A 300 -20.28 41.61 -59.61
CA ALA A 300 -20.70 42.86 -60.23
C ALA A 300 -21.64 42.63 -61.43
N SER A 301 -22.68 43.48 -61.54
CA SER A 301 -23.57 43.57 -62.69
C SER A 301 -22.87 44.23 -63.89
N PRO A 302 -23.19 43.83 -65.14
CA PRO A 302 -22.65 44.45 -66.35
C PRO A 302 -23.37 45.77 -66.69
N PRO A 303 -22.75 46.65 -67.50
CA PRO A 303 -23.35 47.92 -67.93
C PRO A 303 -24.41 47.71 -69.02
N THR A 304 -25.46 48.51 -68.96
CA THR A 304 -26.49 48.64 -70.01
C THR A 304 -26.26 49.95 -70.75
N ASP A 305 -26.12 49.88 -72.07
CA ASP A 305 -26.31 51.00 -73.00
C ASP A 305 -27.82 51.25 -73.24
#